data_AF-A0A9X2DR38-F1
#
_entry.id   AF-A0A9X2DR38-F1
#
_cell.length_a   1.000
_cell.length_b   1.000
_cell.length_c   1.000
_cell.angle_alpha   90.00
_cell.angle_beta   90.00
_cell.angle_gamma   90.00
#
_symmetry.space_group_name_H-M   'P 1'
#
loop_
_entity.id
_entity.type
_entity.pdbx_description
1 polymer ?
#
loop_
_entity_poly.entity_id
_entity_poly.type
_entity_poly.pdbx_seq_one_letter_code
_entity_poly.pdbx_strand_id
1 'polypeptide(L)' 'MIDVGLALFAPFLLMVVVTRITFSLLGACIVTFMVLFVVLDSHAQPWPIMILTLLSFAGGFAVAKKRLKRIQGM' A
#
# COMPACT_ATOMS: atom_id res chain seq x y z
N MET A 1 -18.79 4.91 4.95
CA MET A 1 -18.47 5.00 3.49
C MET A 1 -17.08 5.60 3.25
N ILE A 2 -16.69 6.62 4.02
CA ILE A 2 -15.33 7.20 4.00
C ILE A 2 -14.27 6.14 4.30
N ASP A 3 -14.54 5.22 5.23
CA ASP A 3 -13.59 4.17 5.65
C ASP A 3 -13.21 3.20 4.53
N VAL A 4 -14.17 2.88 3.66
CA VAL A 4 -13.95 2.01 2.49
C VAL A 4 -13.09 2.73 1.45
N GLY A 5 -13.34 4.03 1.25
CA GLY A 5 -12.51 4.86 0.39
C GLY A 5 -11.07 4.99 0.91
N LEU A 6 -10.90 5.21 2.21
CA LEU A 6 -9.59 5.25 2.85
C LEU A 6 -8.85 3.91 2.74
N ALA A 7 -9.54 2.79 2.97
CA ALA A 7 -8.96 1.46 2.84
C ALA A 7 -8.49 1.13 1.41
N LEU A 8 -9.15 1.68 0.39
CA LEU A 8 -8.74 1.56 -1.00
C LEU A 8 -7.59 2.52 -1.33
N PHE A 9 -7.75 3.82 -1.05
CA PHE A 9 -6.81 4.82 -1.56
C PHE A 9 -5.56 4.95 -0.70
N ALA A 10 -5.65 4.87 0.62
CA ALA A 10 -4.51 5.13 1.51
C ALA A 10 -3.33 4.17 1.26
N PRO A 11 -3.50 2.83 1.21
CA PRO A 11 -2.37 1.92 0.99
C PRO A 11 -1.74 2.12 -0.39
N PHE A 12 -2.57 2.36 -1.40
CA PHE A 12 -2.12 2.60 -2.77
C PHE A 12 -1.25 3.85 -2.86
N LEU A 13 -1.73 4.96 -2.28
CA LEU A 13 -1.05 6.25 -2.30
C LEU A 13 0.25 6.19 -1.49
N LEU A 14 0.21 5.53 -0.33
CA LEU A 14 1.35 5.34 0.55
C LEU A 14 2.45 4.53 -0.16
N MET A 15 2.08 3.42 -0.81
CA MET A 15 3.03 2.62 -1.60
C MET A 15 3.71 3.45 -2.70
N VAL A 16 2.94 4.26 -3.44
CA VAL A 16 3.49 5.11 -4.51
C VAL A 16 4.41 6.21 -3.96
N VAL A 17 4.01 6.90 -2.90
CA VAL A 17 4.82 7.96 -2.28
C VAL A 17 6.09 7.39 -1.68
N VAL A 18 6.01 6.30 -0.91
CA VAL A 18 7.19 5.70 -0.28
C VAL A 18 8.15 5.14 -1.32
N THR A 19 7.65 4.49 -2.38
CA THR A 19 8.53 4.01 -3.47
C THR A 19 9.19 5.15 -4.25
N ARG A 20 8.56 6.32 -4.35
CA ARG A 20 9.17 7.53 -4.94
C ARG A 20 10.26 8.13 -4.06
N ILE A 21 10.08 8.13 -2.73
CA ILE A 21 11.03 8.73 -1.79
C ILE A 21 12.24 7.81 -1.54
N THR A 22 11.98 6.52 -1.33
CA THR A 22 13.03 5.56 -0.94
C THR A 22 13.69 4.85 -2.12
N PHE A 23 13.12 4.93 -3.34
CA PHE A 23 13.52 4.15 -4.52
C PHE A 23 13.68 2.63 -4.26
N SER A 24 13.11 2.13 -3.16
CA SER A 24 13.26 0.75 -2.71
C SER A 24 11.88 0.12 -2.59
N LEU A 25 11.61 -0.84 -3.48
CA LEU A 25 10.37 -1.62 -3.45
C LEU A 25 10.23 -2.39 -2.14
N LEU A 26 11.36 -2.90 -1.63
CA LEU A 26 11.41 -3.70 -0.41
C LEU A 26 11.15 -2.84 0.84
N GLY A 27 11.75 -1.65 0.91
CA GLY A 27 11.49 -0.67 1.97
C GLY A 27 10.03 -0.20 1.97
N ALA A 28 9.48 0.08 0.79
CA ALA A 28 8.08 0.46 0.67
C ALA A 28 7.10 -0.64 1.09
N CYS A 29 7.38 -1.91 0.77
CA CYS A 29 6.60 -3.03 1.26
C CYS A 29 6.61 -3.10 2.78
N ILE A 30 7.79 -3.02 3.41
CA ILE A 30 7.93 -3.11 4.87
C ILE A 30 7.15 -1.99 5.55
N VAL A 31 7.31 -0.75 5.10
CA VAL A 31 6.57 0.41 5.65
C VAL A 31 5.07 0.23 5.47
N THR A 32 4.62 -0.23 4.31
CA THR A 32 3.18 -0.43 4.05
C THR A 32 2.60 -1.57 4.89
N PHE A 33 3.37 -2.65 5.12
CA PHE A 33 2.98 -3.72 6.03
C PHE A 33 2.94 -3.26 7.49
N MET A 34 3.90 -2.44 7.94
CA MET A 34 3.86 -1.85 9.29
C MET A 34 2.62 -0.98 9.48
N VAL A 35 2.31 -0.13 8.49
CA VAL A 35 1.10 0.71 8.55
C VAL A 35 -0.16 -0.14 8.49
N LEU A 36 -0.20 -1.17 7.63
CA LEU A 36 -1.31 -2.14 7.59
C LEU A 36 -1.52 -2.80 8.95
N PHE A 37 -0.47 -3.31 9.58
CA PHE A 37 -0.57 -3.94 10.90
C PHE A 37 -1.04 -2.95 11.97
N VAL A 38 -0.49 -1.75 12.03
CA VAL A 38 -0.87 -0.73 13.01
C VAL A 38 -2.32 -0.25 12.81
N VAL A 39 -2.75 -0.06 11.56
CA VAL A 39 -4.10 0.41 11.23
C VAL A 39 -5.14 -0.71 11.35
N LEU A 40 -4.81 -1.96 11.02
CA LEU A 40 -5.71 -3.11 11.19
C LEU A 40 -5.85 -3.56 12.64
N ASP A 41 -4.80 -3.41 13.46
CA ASP A 41 -4.84 -3.72 14.89
C ASP A 41 -5.68 -2.69 15.68
N SER A 42 -6.08 -1.59 15.03
CA SER A 42 -7.09 -0.65 15.54
C SER A 42 -8.50 -1.29 15.49
N HIS A 43 -8.69 -2.34 16.29
CA HIS A 43 -9.85 -3.14 16.75
C HIS A 43 -11.32 -2.84 16.35
N ALA A 44 -11.62 -2.11 15.27
CA ALA A 44 -12.99 -1.70 14.91
C ALA A 44 -13.35 -1.90 13.43
N GLN A 45 -12.43 -2.33 12.58
CA GLN A 45 -12.72 -2.45 11.15
C GLN A 45 -13.23 -3.85 10.76
N PRO A 46 -14.37 -3.93 10.05
CA PRO A 46 -14.92 -5.21 9.60
C PRO A 46 -14.01 -5.91 8.58
N TRP A 47 -13.93 -7.24 8.67
CA TRP A 47 -13.13 -8.15 7.82
C TRP A 47 -13.10 -7.83 6.31
N PRO A 48 -14.21 -7.41 5.67
CA PRO A 48 -14.21 -7.01 4.25
C PRO A 48 -13.23 -5.87 3.94
N ILE A 49 -13.05 -4.94 4.88
CA ILE A 49 -12.15 -3.80 4.69
C ILE A 49 -10.70 -4.27 4.66
N MET A 50 -10.33 -5.24 5.50
CA MET A 50 -9.00 -5.84 5.48
C MET A 50 -8.66 -6.47 4.11
N ILE A 51 -9.60 -7.24 3.55
CA ILE A 51 -9.43 -7.86 2.23
C ILE A 51 -9.29 -6.78 1.13
N LEU A 52 -10.13 -5.75 1.18
CA LEU A 52 -10.06 -4.60 0.27
C LEU A 52 -8.70 -3.87 0.34
N THR A 53 -8.21 -3.68 1.56
CA THR A 53 -6.92 -3.00 1.80
C THR A 53 -5.76 -3.84 1.25
N LEU A 54 -5.82 -5.16 1.42
CA LEU A 54 -4.83 -6.09 0.89
C LEU A 54 -4.82 -6.13 -0.65
N LEU A 55 -6.00 -6.15 -1.28
CA LEU A 55 -6.12 -6.08 -2.73
C LEU A 55 -5.60 -4.74 -3.28
N SER A 56 -5.92 -3.64 -2.60
CA SER A 56 -5.43 -2.32 -3.01
C SER A 56 -3.91 -2.20 -2.86
N PHE A 57 -3.34 -2.78 -1.81
CA PHE A 57 -1.90 -2.90 -1.65
C PHE A 57 -1.26 -3.70 -2.79
N ALA A 58 -1.83 -4.86 -3.15
CA ALA A 58 -1.33 -5.67 -4.27
C ALA A 58 -1.37 -4.89 -5.59
N GLY A 59 -2.43 -4.13 -5.84
CA GLY A 59 -2.53 -3.22 -6.99
C GLY A 59 -1.46 -2.12 -6.97
N GLY A 60 -1.28 -1.46 -5.83
CA GLY A 60 -0.23 -0.45 -5.62
C GLY A 60 1.17 -1.00 -5.82
N PHE A 61 1.43 -2.20 -5.33
CA PHE A 61 2.70 -2.91 -5.51
C PHE A 61 2.97 -3.23 -6.98
N ALA A 62 1.98 -3.73 -7.73
CA ALA A 62 2.14 -4.02 -9.16
C ALA A 62 2.44 -2.74 -9.97
N VAL A 63 1.72 -1.65 -9.70
CA VAL A 63 1.95 -0.35 -10.35
C VAL A 63 3.32 0.23 -9.97
N ALA A 64 3.68 0.19 -8.69
CA ALA A 64 4.96 0.69 -8.20
C ALA A 64 6.13 -0.12 -8.77
N LYS A 65 6.02 -1.46 -8.83
CA LYS A 65 7.01 -2.35 -9.46
C LYS A 65 7.18 -2.02 -10.95
N LYS A 66 6.07 -1.81 -11.68
CA LYS A 66 6.11 -1.43 -13.09
C LYS A 66 6.75 -0.05 -13.30
N ARG A 67 6.47 0.91 -12.42
CA ARG A 67 7.06 2.26 -12.44
C ARG A 67 8.55 2.23 -12.10
N LEU A 68 8.95 1.49 -11.07
CA LEU A 68 10.34 1.41 -10.62
C LEU A 68 11.24 0.75 -11.67
N LYS A 69 10.79 -0.35 -12.29
CA LYS A 69 11.49 -0.96 -13.44
C LYS A 69 11.72 0.03 -14.59
N ARG A 70 10.76 0.93 -14.83
CA ARG A 70 10.86 1.94 -15.89
C ARG A 70 11.84 3.08 -15.56
N ILE A 71 12.13 3.30 -14.28
CA ILE A 71 13.04 4.36 -13.80
C ILE A 71 14.46 3.83 -13.62
N GLN A 72 14.62 2.57 -13.19
CA GLN A 72 15.94 1.98 -12.93
C GLN A 72 16.73 1.57 -14.18
N GLY A 73 16.20 1.76 -15.40
CA GLY A 73 17.01 1.66 -16.62
C GLY A 73 17.83 0.36 -16.73
N MET A 74 17.21 -0.78 -16.45
CA MET A 74 17.63 -2.07 -17.00
C MET A 74 16.68 -2.47 -18.11
#